data_AF-A0A7X7KRV2-F1
#
_entry.id   AF-A0A7X7KRV2-F1
#
_cell.length_a   1.000
_cell.length_b   1.000
_cell.length_c   1.000
_cell.angle_alpha   90.00
_cell.angle_beta   90.00
_cell.angle_gamma   90.00
#
_symmetry.space_group_name_H-M   'P 1'
#
loop_
_entity.id
_entity.type
_entity.pdbx_description
1 polymer ?
#
loop_
_entity_poly.entity_id
_entity_poly.type
_entity_poly.pdbx_seq_one_letter_code
_entity_poly.pdbx_strand_id
1 'polypeptide(L)'
;MSANRSSARKPSSSGGRLLSIVLTLGIFLLTLWLNRPDAVTEPVSTTPGLTSGVRITDTVGGTSASSRSSPTSTSPAVLRGEAYSSPEEVGLYIHLYEELPPNYLTKREAESRGWDAQAGNLWEVAPGMSIGGDYFGNREELLPEARGRSYYECDVNYNGGWRGAERIVYSNDGLVFYTDDHYASFEQFY
;
A
#
# COMPACT_ATOMS: atom_id res chain seq x y z
N MET A 1 24.46 -49.90 1.37
CA MET A 1 23.38 -50.73 0.81
C MET A 1 22.53 -51.22 1.99
N SER A 2 21.48 -50.48 2.37
CA SER A 2 20.05 -50.77 2.09
C SER A 2 19.64 -52.20 2.48
N ALA A 3 18.58 -52.51 3.21
CA ALA A 3 17.29 -51.84 3.43
C ALA A 3 16.59 -52.54 4.64
N ASN A 4 15.93 -51.79 5.53
CA ASN A 4 14.48 -51.55 5.57
C ASN A 4 13.65 -52.70 6.18
N ARG A 5 13.14 -52.50 7.40
CA ARG A 5 12.01 -53.27 7.96
C ARG A 5 10.85 -52.31 8.21
N SER A 6 9.89 -52.33 7.29
CA SER A 6 8.60 -51.66 7.42
C SER A 6 7.65 -52.52 8.27
N SER A 7 7.03 -51.92 9.29
CA SER A 7 5.96 -52.55 10.06
C SER A 7 4.64 -51.82 9.76
N ALA A 8 3.74 -52.52 9.06
CA ALA A 8 2.44 -52.01 8.63
C ALA A 8 1.43 -52.03 9.79
N ARG A 9 0.72 -50.92 10.00
CA ARG A 9 -0.41 -50.79 10.93
C ARG A 9 -1.70 -51.37 10.32
N LYS A 10 -2.48 -52.07 11.13
CA LYS A 10 -3.82 -52.61 10.80
C LYS A 10 -4.89 -51.50 10.68
N PRO A 11 -5.95 -51.69 9.87
CA PRO A 11 -7.07 -50.74 9.75
C PRO A 11 -8.26 -51.12 10.64
N SER A 12 -9.08 -50.11 11.00
CA SER A 12 -10.41 -50.22 11.61
C SER A 12 -11.03 -48.82 11.63
N SER A 13 -12.33 -48.53 11.46
CA SER A 13 -13.51 -49.13 10.82
C SER A 13 -14.65 -48.15 11.17
N SER A 14 -15.50 -47.79 10.18
CA SER A 14 -16.87 -47.22 10.29
C SER A 14 -17.04 -45.90 11.07
N GLY A 15 -17.74 -44.85 10.63
CA GLY A 15 -18.81 -44.72 9.64
C GLY A 15 -19.93 -43.87 10.25
N GLY A 16 -20.34 -42.76 9.63
CA GLY A 16 -21.52 -42.00 10.09
C GLY A 16 -21.73 -40.59 9.53
N ARG A 17 -22.47 -40.49 8.39
CA ARG A 17 -23.54 -39.53 8.03
C ARG A 17 -23.17 -38.04 7.87
N LEU A 18 -23.05 -37.46 6.67
CA LEU A 18 -24.07 -36.95 5.71
C LEU A 18 -25.11 -35.95 6.26
N LEU A 19 -25.09 -34.77 5.59
CA LEU A 19 -26.19 -33.88 5.17
C LEU A 19 -26.55 -32.60 5.99
N SER A 20 -26.46 -31.49 5.24
CA SER A 20 -27.43 -30.37 5.15
C SER A 20 -27.41 -29.28 6.21
N ILE A 21 -26.96 -28.06 5.85
CA ILE A 21 -27.80 -26.83 5.84
C ILE A 21 -27.29 -25.88 4.73
N VAL A 22 -28.05 -25.77 3.64
CA VAL A 22 -28.12 -24.62 2.74
C VAL A 22 -29.37 -23.83 3.15
N LEU A 23 -29.33 -22.49 3.08
CA LEU A 23 -30.46 -21.54 2.86
C LEU A 23 -30.62 -20.43 3.93
N THR A 24 -30.03 -19.24 3.68
CA THR A 24 -30.68 -17.91 3.85
C THR A 24 -29.94 -16.84 3.03
N LEU A 25 -30.09 -16.88 1.71
CA LEU A 25 -29.82 -15.76 0.79
C LEU A 25 -31.19 -15.23 0.35
N GLY A 26 -31.56 -13.98 0.65
CA GLY A 26 -32.84 -13.46 0.15
C GLY A 26 -33.45 -12.16 0.70
N ILE A 27 -32.73 -11.27 1.40
CA ILE A 27 -33.32 -9.98 1.87
C ILE A 27 -32.30 -8.83 1.87
N PHE A 28 -31.62 -8.53 0.75
CA PHE A 28 -30.76 -7.32 0.71
C PHE A 28 -30.71 -6.58 -0.64
N LEU A 29 -31.67 -6.85 -1.55
CA LEU A 29 -31.69 -6.26 -2.90
C LEU A 29 -33.03 -5.58 -3.28
N LEU A 30 -33.80 -5.08 -2.30
CA LEU A 30 -35.06 -4.35 -2.58
C LEU A 30 -35.34 -3.16 -1.64
N THR A 31 -34.29 -2.53 -1.12
CA THR A 31 -34.35 -1.10 -0.71
C THR A 31 -33.31 -0.40 -1.56
N LEU A 32 -33.51 -0.42 -2.86
CA LEU A 32 -34.17 0.70 -3.51
C LEU A 32 -33.71 2.04 -2.89
N TRP A 33 -32.80 2.77 -3.54
CA TRP A 33 -33.11 3.37 -4.84
C TRP A 33 -34.40 4.21 -4.71
N LEU A 34 -34.42 5.09 -3.70
CA LEU A 34 -35.38 6.20 -3.59
C LEU A 34 -34.77 7.47 -2.98
N ASN A 35 -33.45 7.54 -2.75
CA ASN A 35 -32.82 8.74 -2.21
C ASN A 35 -31.64 9.19 -3.08
N ARG A 36 -31.96 9.80 -4.22
CA ARG A 36 -31.02 10.61 -5.01
C ARG A 36 -31.38 12.09 -4.77
N PRO A 37 -30.69 12.82 -3.89
CA PRO A 37 -30.81 14.27 -3.89
C PRO A 37 -30.20 14.82 -5.17
N ASP A 38 -30.99 15.66 -5.83
CA ASP A 38 -30.86 16.17 -7.18
C ASP A 38 -29.51 16.82 -7.51
N ALA A 39 -29.12 16.64 -8.77
CA ALA A 39 -28.10 17.42 -9.44
C ALA A 39 -28.54 18.89 -9.47
N VAL A 40 -27.81 19.76 -8.75
CA VAL A 40 -27.98 21.21 -8.89
C VAL A 40 -27.00 21.72 -9.93
N THR A 41 -27.61 22.41 -10.89
CA THR A 41 -27.08 22.97 -12.11
C THR A 41 -26.19 24.19 -11.84
N GLU A 42 -25.08 24.28 -12.57
CA GLU A 42 -24.19 25.43 -12.70
C GLU A 42 -24.93 26.73 -13.06
N PRO A 43 -24.34 27.90 -12.71
CA PRO A 43 -24.30 28.99 -13.68
C PRO A 43 -22.88 29.43 -14.03
N VAL A 44 -22.58 29.32 -15.33
CA VAL A 44 -21.47 29.99 -16.03
C VAL A 44 -21.77 31.49 -16.17
N SER A 45 -20.71 32.32 -16.17
CA SER A 45 -20.58 33.70 -16.70
C SER A 45 -19.52 34.46 -15.88
N THR A 46 -18.59 35.29 -16.34
CA THR A 46 -18.27 35.90 -17.64
C THR A 46 -16.91 36.63 -17.47
N THR A 47 -16.04 36.59 -18.49
CA THR A 47 -14.81 37.39 -18.76
C THR A 47 -15.10 38.92 -18.75
N PRO A 48 -14.18 39.94 -18.84
CA PRO A 48 -12.82 39.98 -19.44
C PRO A 48 -11.79 40.99 -18.84
N GLY A 49 -10.59 41.05 -19.44
CA GLY A 49 -9.68 42.22 -19.41
C GLY A 49 -8.21 41.83 -19.68
N LEU A 50 -7.63 42.01 -20.89
CA LEU A 50 -6.90 43.21 -21.39
C LEU A 50 -5.88 43.79 -20.38
N THR A 51 -4.66 44.22 -20.68
CA THR A 51 -3.80 44.29 -21.88
C THR A 51 -2.48 44.98 -21.43
N SER A 52 -1.37 44.74 -22.14
CA SER A 52 -0.15 45.58 -22.29
C SER A 52 0.81 45.92 -21.14
N GLY A 53 2.11 45.87 -21.49
CA GLY A 53 3.18 46.73 -20.92
C GLY A 53 4.51 45.99 -20.69
N VAL A 54 5.33 45.72 -21.71
CA VAL A 54 6.50 46.54 -22.14
C VAL A 54 7.73 46.56 -21.19
N ARG A 55 8.77 45.83 -21.63
CA ARG A 55 10.23 46.12 -21.76
C ARG A 55 11.12 46.65 -20.61
N ILE A 56 12.19 45.86 -20.40
CA ILE A 56 13.66 46.17 -20.35
C ILE A 56 14.21 46.94 -19.14
N THR A 57 15.19 46.35 -18.43
CA THR A 57 16.61 46.78 -18.42
C THR A 57 17.48 45.78 -17.67
N ASP A 58 18.58 45.38 -18.32
CA ASP A 58 19.75 44.75 -17.71
C ASP A 58 20.31 45.63 -16.58
N THR A 59 20.68 45.00 -15.46
CA THR A 59 21.54 45.62 -14.44
C THR A 59 22.52 44.57 -13.94
N VAL A 60 23.77 44.73 -14.39
CA VAL A 60 24.96 44.09 -13.86
C VAL A 60 25.29 44.76 -12.53
N GLY A 61 25.47 43.99 -11.45
CA GLY A 61 26.08 44.52 -10.24
C GLY A 61 25.79 43.74 -8.96
N GLY A 62 26.70 42.81 -8.64
CA GLY A 62 27.28 42.76 -7.31
C GLY A 62 26.51 42.08 -6.17
N THR A 63 27.26 41.24 -5.48
CA THR A 63 27.15 40.93 -4.04
C THR A 63 26.43 39.62 -3.71
N SER A 64 27.29 38.63 -3.44
CA SER A 64 27.05 37.49 -2.57
C SER A 64 26.16 37.85 -1.38
N ALA A 65 24.89 37.45 -1.45
CA ALA A 65 24.07 37.22 -0.29
C ALA A 65 23.99 35.70 -0.12
N SER A 66 24.69 35.21 0.90
CA SER A 66 24.58 33.84 1.39
C SER A 66 23.12 33.56 1.72
N SER A 67 22.40 32.92 0.81
CA SER A 67 21.09 32.34 1.06
C SER A 67 21.30 31.11 1.94
N ARG A 68 21.40 31.34 3.25
CA ARG A 68 21.05 30.33 4.25
C ARG A 68 19.54 30.11 4.17
N SER A 69 19.13 29.36 3.16
CA SER A 69 17.86 28.65 3.17
C SER A 69 17.95 27.59 4.25
N SER A 70 17.52 27.95 5.46
CA SER A 70 17.07 26.97 6.44
C SER A 70 16.00 26.13 5.75
N PRO A 71 16.15 24.80 5.62
CA PRO A 71 15.01 23.99 5.21
C PRO A 71 13.98 24.11 6.32
N THR A 72 12.85 24.75 6.03
CA THR A 72 11.64 24.50 6.82
C THR A 72 11.35 23.02 6.63
N SER A 73 11.75 22.21 7.63
CA SER A 73 11.36 20.82 7.76
C SER A 73 9.85 20.78 7.98
N THR A 74 9.09 20.99 6.91
CA THR A 74 7.66 20.70 6.87
C THR A 74 7.55 19.19 7.00
N SER A 75 7.29 18.74 8.23
CA SER A 75 6.96 17.34 8.48
C SER A 75 5.84 16.93 7.51
N PRO A 76 5.96 15.78 6.81
CA PRO A 76 4.97 15.39 5.83
C PRO A 76 3.60 15.28 6.50
N ALA A 77 2.61 15.98 5.96
CA ALA A 77 1.23 15.84 6.39
C ALA A 77 0.54 14.85 5.46
N VAL A 78 0.27 13.64 5.96
CA VAL A 78 -0.51 12.64 5.21
C VAL A 78 -1.99 12.73 5.57
N LEU A 79 -2.86 12.47 4.61
CA LEU A 79 -4.31 12.53 4.73
C LEU A 79 -4.91 11.15 4.44
N ARG A 80 -5.85 10.70 5.29
CA ARG A 80 -6.54 9.41 5.10
C ARG A 80 -7.25 9.39 3.75
N GLY A 81 -7.07 8.32 2.99
CA GLY A 81 -7.69 8.13 1.68
C GLY A 81 -6.90 8.70 0.50
N GLU A 82 -5.73 9.31 0.74
CA GLU A 82 -4.82 9.75 -0.31
C GLU A 82 -3.75 8.69 -0.60
N ALA A 83 -3.27 8.64 -1.83
CA ALA A 83 -2.24 7.71 -2.28
C ALA A 83 -0.83 8.20 -1.93
N TYR A 84 0.00 7.29 -1.43
CA TYR A 84 1.40 7.57 -1.06
C TYR A 84 2.32 6.44 -1.53
N SER A 85 3.58 6.76 -1.78
CA SER A 85 4.59 5.77 -2.22
C SER A 85 5.95 5.96 -1.56
N SER A 86 6.29 7.17 -1.05
CA SER A 86 7.56 7.37 -0.33
C SER A 86 7.56 6.61 1.01
N PRO A 87 8.71 6.09 1.46
CA PRO A 87 8.81 5.38 2.73
C PRO A 87 8.27 6.21 3.90
N GLU A 88 8.60 7.49 3.96
CA GLU A 88 8.23 8.39 5.06
C GLU A 88 6.72 8.63 5.11
N GLU A 89 6.09 8.90 3.96
CA GLU A 89 4.65 9.13 3.91
C GLU A 89 3.85 7.84 4.14
N VAL A 90 4.29 6.72 3.55
CA VAL A 90 3.63 5.42 3.73
C VAL A 90 3.75 4.95 5.18
N GLY A 91 4.94 5.07 5.78
CA GLY A 91 5.16 4.73 7.18
C GLY A 91 4.31 5.59 8.13
N LEU A 92 4.26 6.90 7.90
CA LEU A 92 3.41 7.81 8.67
C LEU A 92 1.92 7.50 8.48
N TYR A 93 1.48 7.19 7.26
CA TYR A 93 0.09 6.83 6.96
C TYR A 93 -0.33 5.58 7.74
N ILE A 94 0.48 4.52 7.69
CA ILE A 94 0.22 3.27 8.42
C ILE A 94 0.16 3.54 9.92
N HIS A 95 1.10 4.31 10.46
CA HIS A 95 1.14 4.65 11.88
C HIS A 95 -0.12 5.41 12.34
N LEU A 96 -0.62 6.34 11.52
CA LEU A 96 -1.80 7.16 11.88
C LEU A 96 -3.13 6.44 11.68
N TYR A 97 -3.20 5.55 10.69
CA TYR A 97 -4.48 5.05 10.19
C TYR A 97 -4.66 3.53 10.31
N GLU A 98 -3.62 2.81 10.72
CA GLU A 98 -3.57 1.35 10.90
C GLU A 98 -4.01 0.57 9.65
N GLU A 99 -3.82 1.18 8.47
CA GLU A 99 -4.16 0.62 7.17
C GLU A 99 -3.17 1.12 6.12
N LEU A 100 -3.13 0.46 4.95
CA LEU A 100 -2.33 0.93 3.83
C LEU A 100 -3.01 2.09 3.09
N PRO A 101 -2.23 2.97 2.44
CA PRO A 101 -2.77 3.88 1.44
C PRO A 101 -3.61 3.13 0.38
N PRO A 102 -4.59 3.77 -0.26
CA PRO A 102 -5.52 3.12 -1.18
C PRO A 102 -4.88 2.62 -2.49
N ASN A 103 -3.64 3.01 -2.79
CA ASN A 103 -2.89 2.58 -3.97
C ASN A 103 -2.13 1.25 -3.75
N TYR A 104 -2.55 0.42 -2.80
CA TYR A 104 -1.94 -0.90 -2.55
C TYR A 104 -2.90 -2.05 -2.90
N LEU A 105 -2.32 -3.16 -3.37
CA LEU A 105 -2.98 -4.44 -3.57
C LEU A 105 -2.13 -5.54 -2.96
N THR A 106 -2.76 -6.55 -2.37
CA THR A 106 -2.05 -7.79 -2.05
C THR A 106 -1.56 -8.49 -3.31
N LYS A 107 -0.54 -9.35 -3.19
CA LYS A 107 -0.05 -10.17 -4.32
C LYS A 107 -1.19 -10.93 -4.98
N ARG A 108 -2.10 -11.52 -4.19
CA ARG A 108 -3.27 -12.25 -4.69
C ARG A 108 -4.21 -11.37 -5.52
N GLU A 109 -4.49 -10.16 -5.06
CA GLU A 109 -5.36 -9.23 -5.79
C GLU A 109 -4.71 -8.78 -7.09
N ALA A 110 -3.41 -8.49 -7.10
CA ALA A 110 -2.66 -8.17 -8.30
C ALA A 110 -2.64 -9.34 -9.30
N GLU A 111 -2.34 -10.57 -8.83
CA GLU A 111 -2.36 -11.79 -9.64
C GLU A 111 -3.74 -12.02 -10.27
N SER A 112 -4.83 -11.76 -9.52
CA SER A 112 -6.19 -11.89 -10.05
C SER A 112 -6.51 -10.92 -11.20
N ARG A 113 -5.76 -9.82 -11.31
CA ARG A 113 -5.84 -8.84 -12.40
C ARG A 113 -4.91 -9.18 -13.57
N GLY A 114 -4.13 -10.26 -13.48
CA GLY A 114 -3.18 -10.66 -14.51
C GLY A 114 -1.74 -10.18 -14.27
N TRP A 115 -1.40 -9.79 -13.05
CA TRP A 115 -0.02 -9.46 -12.71
C TRP A 115 0.85 -10.71 -12.76
N ASP A 116 1.96 -10.60 -13.47
CA ASP A 116 3.08 -11.55 -13.50
C ASP A 116 4.35 -10.82 -13.04
N ALA A 117 4.87 -11.23 -11.89
CA ALA A 117 6.07 -10.66 -11.30
C ALA A 117 7.31 -10.79 -12.19
N GLN A 118 7.40 -11.83 -13.03
CA GLN A 118 8.52 -12.03 -13.95
C GLN A 118 8.43 -11.09 -15.15
N ALA A 119 7.21 -10.75 -15.58
CA ALA A 119 6.96 -9.80 -16.64
C ALA A 119 7.10 -8.34 -16.21
N GLY A 120 6.98 -8.04 -14.90
CA GLY A 120 7.03 -6.66 -14.39
C GLY A 120 5.83 -5.81 -14.83
N ASN A 121 4.68 -6.44 -15.11
CA ASN A 121 3.53 -5.83 -15.77
C ASN A 121 2.49 -5.22 -14.81
N LEU A 122 2.83 -4.93 -13.54
CA LEU A 122 1.81 -4.53 -12.55
C LEU A 122 1.02 -3.30 -12.99
N TRP A 123 1.69 -2.27 -13.50
CA TRP A 123 1.01 -1.05 -13.97
C TRP A 123 0.27 -1.21 -15.29
N GLU A 124 0.49 -2.31 -16.03
CA GLU A 124 -0.34 -2.62 -17.21
C GLU A 124 -1.72 -3.14 -16.80
N VAL A 125 -1.78 -3.89 -15.69
CA VAL A 125 -3.02 -4.50 -15.18
C VAL A 125 -3.66 -3.73 -14.02
N ALA A 126 -2.89 -2.90 -13.34
CA ALA A 126 -3.30 -2.10 -12.19
C ALA A 126 -2.47 -0.79 -12.14
N PRO A 127 -2.80 0.21 -12.99
CA PRO A 127 -2.05 1.45 -13.09
C PRO A 127 -1.95 2.19 -11.75
N GLY A 128 -0.74 2.61 -11.39
CA GLY A 128 -0.48 3.39 -10.17
C GLY A 128 -0.52 2.60 -8.86
N MET A 129 -0.73 1.28 -8.90
CA MET A 129 -0.76 0.44 -7.71
C MET A 129 0.62 -0.08 -7.32
N SER A 130 0.80 -0.36 -6.03
CA SER A 130 1.96 -1.03 -5.43
C SER A 130 1.52 -2.34 -4.77
N ILE A 131 2.47 -3.27 -4.55
CA ILE A 131 2.18 -4.52 -3.82
C ILE A 131 2.30 -4.27 -2.31
N GLY A 132 1.32 -4.72 -1.53
CA GLY A 132 1.39 -4.64 -0.07
C GLY A 132 0.21 -5.25 0.67
N GLY A 133 0.40 -5.50 1.96
CA GLY A 133 -0.62 -6.05 2.86
C GLY A 133 -0.50 -7.56 3.08
N ASP A 134 0.47 -8.22 2.43
CA ASP A 134 0.77 -9.63 2.66
C ASP A 134 1.54 -9.82 3.98
N TYR A 135 1.37 -10.99 4.59
CA TYR A 135 2.04 -11.37 5.83
C TYR A 135 3.57 -11.45 5.66
N PHE A 136 4.31 -10.80 6.56
CA PHE A 136 5.76 -10.88 6.67
C PHE A 136 6.14 -11.82 7.82
N GLY A 137 6.94 -12.84 7.50
CA GLY A 137 7.19 -13.95 8.43
C GLY A 137 8.23 -13.70 9.52
N ASN A 138 9.03 -12.63 9.43
CA ASN A 138 10.15 -12.36 10.37
C ASN A 138 11.04 -13.58 10.65
N ARG A 139 11.42 -14.35 9.61
CA ARG A 139 12.10 -15.66 9.78
C ARG A 139 13.53 -15.52 10.29
N GLU A 140 14.13 -14.38 10.00
CA GLU A 140 15.47 -13.98 10.39
C GLU A 140 15.49 -13.34 11.79
N GLU A 141 14.32 -13.16 12.43
CA GLU A 141 14.16 -12.63 13.79
C GLU A 141 14.80 -11.25 14.00
N LEU A 142 14.86 -10.44 12.93
CA LEU A 142 15.44 -9.09 12.96
C LEU A 142 14.49 -8.05 13.56
N LEU A 143 13.19 -8.34 13.63
CA LEU A 143 12.18 -7.47 14.22
C LEU A 143 11.72 -7.98 15.59
N PRO A 144 11.34 -7.08 16.53
CA PRO A 144 10.95 -7.46 17.88
C PRO A 144 9.74 -8.40 17.93
N GLU A 145 9.84 -9.52 18.65
CA GLU A 145 8.71 -10.42 18.83
C GLU A 145 7.86 -10.07 20.06
N ALA A 146 6.54 -10.29 19.95
CA ALA A 146 5.62 -10.24 21.08
C ALA A 146 4.45 -11.20 20.85
N ARG A 147 3.83 -11.66 21.94
CA ARG A 147 2.68 -12.56 21.86
C ARG A 147 1.52 -11.87 21.13
N GLY A 148 1.06 -12.48 20.03
CA GLY A 148 -0.04 -11.94 19.22
C GLY A 148 0.41 -10.88 18.21
N ARG A 149 1.71 -10.56 18.14
CA ARG A 149 2.27 -9.72 17.09
C ARG A 149 2.34 -10.49 15.78
N SER A 150 1.96 -9.81 14.71
CA SER A 150 2.08 -10.26 13.33
C SER A 150 2.58 -9.09 12.50
N TYR A 151 3.43 -9.39 11.53
CA TYR A 151 3.99 -8.40 10.62
C TYR A 151 3.39 -8.55 9.23
N TYR A 152 3.36 -7.43 8.51
CA TYR A 152 2.93 -7.31 7.13
C TYR A 152 3.93 -6.44 6.38
N GLU A 153 3.98 -6.57 5.06
CA GLU A 153 4.92 -5.83 4.21
C GLU A 153 4.22 -5.05 3.09
N CYS A 154 4.83 -3.96 2.65
CA CYS A 154 4.45 -3.28 1.42
C CYS A 154 5.64 -2.64 0.70
N ASP A 155 5.55 -2.58 -0.63
CA ASP A 155 6.53 -1.89 -1.48
C ASP A 155 6.45 -0.38 -1.29
N VAL A 156 7.60 0.29 -1.38
CA VAL A 156 7.68 1.76 -1.41
C VAL A 156 8.59 2.17 -2.56
N ASN A 157 8.51 3.44 -2.97
CA ASN A 157 9.22 4.00 -4.11
C ASN A 157 9.00 3.23 -5.43
N TYR A 158 7.87 2.52 -5.55
CA TYR A 158 7.54 1.77 -6.76
C TYR A 158 6.99 2.68 -7.86
N ASN A 159 7.56 2.55 -9.06
CA ASN A 159 7.26 3.42 -10.22
C ASN A 159 6.94 2.61 -11.48
N GLY A 160 6.38 1.40 -11.32
CA GLY A 160 6.11 0.47 -12.43
C GLY A 160 7.30 -0.43 -12.77
N GLY A 161 7.07 -1.45 -13.61
CA GLY A 161 8.08 -2.45 -13.97
C GLY A 161 8.30 -3.51 -12.89
N TRP A 162 9.53 -3.96 -12.71
CA TRP A 162 9.90 -4.91 -11.65
C TRP A 162 9.94 -4.23 -10.28
N ARG A 163 9.57 -4.98 -9.24
CA ARG A 163 9.60 -4.51 -7.86
C ARG A 163 11.05 -4.24 -7.43
N GLY A 164 11.28 -3.12 -6.75
CA GLY A 164 12.58 -2.74 -6.19
C GLY A 164 12.92 -3.50 -4.90
N ALA A 165 13.97 -3.08 -4.20
CA ALA A 165 14.37 -3.72 -2.93
C ALA A 165 13.67 -3.14 -1.68
N GLU A 166 13.18 -1.90 -1.79
CA GLU A 166 12.70 -1.11 -0.65
C GLU A 166 11.31 -1.52 -0.16
N ARG A 167 11.12 -1.61 1.16
CA ARG A 167 9.86 -2.01 1.78
C ARG A 167 9.60 -1.27 3.09
N ILE A 168 8.33 -1.12 3.43
CA ILE A 168 7.88 -0.95 4.81
C ILE A 168 7.43 -2.30 5.35
N VAL A 169 7.81 -2.60 6.59
CA VAL A 169 7.31 -3.73 7.38
C VAL A 169 6.63 -3.18 8.63
N TYR A 170 5.36 -3.50 8.82
CA TYR A 170 4.55 -2.95 9.91
C TYR A 170 3.85 -4.05 10.69
N SER A 171 3.63 -3.82 11.99
CA SER A 171 2.96 -4.78 12.86
C SER A 171 1.49 -4.45 13.07
N ASN A 172 0.71 -5.46 13.46
CA ASN A 172 -0.68 -5.28 13.90
C ASN A 172 -0.82 -4.52 15.24
N ASP A 173 0.28 -4.19 15.91
CA ASP A 173 0.33 -3.45 17.17
C ASP A 173 1.09 -2.11 17.08
N GLY A 174 1.28 -1.60 15.86
CA GLY A 174 1.66 -0.20 15.61
C GLY A 174 3.14 0.09 15.35
N LEU A 175 3.99 -0.94 15.30
CA LEU A 175 5.40 -0.77 14.92
C LEU A 175 5.54 -0.61 13.40
N VAL A 176 6.46 0.25 12.97
CA VAL A 176 6.74 0.47 11.55
C VAL A 176 8.25 0.52 11.31
N PHE A 177 8.71 -0.30 10.37
CA PHE A 177 10.11 -0.43 9.98
C PHE A 177 10.27 -0.22 8.48
N TYR A 178 11.44 0.27 8.10
CA TYR A 178 11.87 0.44 6.72
C TYR A 178 13.09 -0.42 6.43
N THR A 179 13.18 -0.96 5.21
CA THR A 179 14.37 -1.64 4.67
C THR A 179 14.60 -1.17 3.25
N ASP A 180 15.85 -0.87 2.90
CA ASP A 180 16.28 -0.52 1.54
C ASP A 180 17.12 -1.63 0.87
N ASP A 181 17.39 -2.70 1.61
CA ASP A 181 18.36 -3.74 1.28
C ASP A 181 17.73 -5.13 1.16
N HIS A 182 16.43 -5.19 0.85
CA HIS A 182 15.69 -6.44 0.64
C HIS A 182 15.65 -7.30 1.92
N TYR A 183 15.26 -6.68 3.04
CA TYR A 183 15.09 -7.28 4.38
C TYR A 183 16.39 -7.71 5.08
N ALA A 184 17.56 -7.23 4.64
CA ALA A 184 18.83 -7.57 5.30
C ALA A 184 19.07 -6.73 6.57
N SER A 185 18.52 -5.53 6.64
CA SER A 185 18.48 -4.67 7.82
C SER A 185 17.22 -3.81 7.88
N PHE A 186 16.94 -3.26 9.05
CA PHE A 186 15.74 -2.46 9.30
C PHE A 186 16.06 -1.19 10.10
N GLU A 187 15.46 -0.08 9.68
CA GLU A 187 15.34 1.16 10.46
C GLU A 187 13.93 1.26 11.03
N GLN A 188 13.79 1.59 12.32
CA GLN A 188 12.48 1.80 12.92
C GLN A 188 12.03 3.25 12.73
N PHE A 189 10.86 3.43 12.10
CA PHE A 189 10.20 4.73 11.98
C PHE A 189 9.31 5.03 13.18
N TYR A 190 8.51 4.05 13.63
CA TYR A 190 7.53 4.19 14.71
C TYR A 190 7.50 2.96 15.63
#